data_AF-A0A494TJA2-F1
#
_entry.id   AF-A0A494TJA2-F1
#
_cell.length_a   1.000
_cell.length_b   1.000
_cell.length_c   1.000
_cell.angle_alpha   90.00
_cell.angle_beta   90.00
_cell.angle_gamma   90.00
#
_symmetry.space_group_name_H-M   'P 1'
#
loop_
_entity.id
_entity.type
_entity.pdbx_description
1 polymer ?
#
loop_
_entity_poly.entity_id
_entity_poly.type
_entity_poly.pdbx_seq_one_letter_code
_entity_poly.pdbx_strand_id
1 'polypeptide(L)'
;MIINFSVFGWAAFLLLAGCTSTGSVGLAEGQGQALSSANFVLAKPSIFLSEKSARVSGTVCRKPNRALISPSHVEIDHLRADHSLIDRTLVYLPPLPRRADQRCGNYSGTTSSIVAPDDVIRVCIARGSKACPA
;
A
#
# COMPACT_ATOMS: atom_id res chain seq x y z
N MET A 1 23.65 -47.29 46.56
CA MET A 1 22.98 -48.62 46.62
C MET A 1 21.72 -48.39 47.43
N ILE A 2 20.50 -48.35 46.90
CA ILE A 2 19.81 -49.29 45.99
C ILE A 2 18.94 -48.48 45.01
N ILE A 3 18.93 -48.93 43.75
CA ILE A 3 18.07 -48.46 42.67
C ILE A 3 16.75 -49.22 42.78
N ASN A 4 15.60 -48.57 42.58
CA ASN A 4 14.38 -49.30 42.19
C ASN A 4 13.58 -48.55 41.13
N PHE A 5 13.35 -49.29 40.04
CA PHE A 5 12.65 -48.95 38.81
C PHE A 5 11.14 -49.06 39.00
N SER A 6 10.34 -48.29 38.24
CA SER A 6 9.23 -48.80 37.38
C SER A 6 8.20 -47.70 37.08
N VAL A 7 8.22 -47.11 35.88
CA VAL A 7 7.45 -47.43 34.63
C VAL A 7 6.17 -46.59 34.49
N PHE A 8 5.97 -46.11 33.26
CA PHE A 8 4.76 -45.66 32.58
C PHE A 8 4.39 -44.17 32.65
N GLY A 9 4.57 -43.52 31.50
CA GLY A 9 4.03 -42.19 31.22
C GLY A 9 4.54 -41.64 29.90
N TRP A 10 4.23 -42.32 28.79
CA TRP A 10 4.43 -41.76 27.45
C TRP A 10 3.59 -40.49 27.31
N ALA A 11 4.27 -39.35 27.16
CA ALA A 11 3.68 -38.16 26.54
C ALA A 11 4.72 -37.61 25.56
N ALA A 12 4.58 -38.03 24.31
CA ALA A 12 5.21 -37.39 23.17
C ALA A 12 4.67 -35.96 23.09
N PHE A 13 5.39 -35.00 23.67
CA PHE A 13 5.10 -33.59 23.44
C PHE A 13 5.86 -33.15 22.19
N LEU A 14 5.05 -32.97 21.15
CA LEU A 14 5.41 -32.57 19.81
C LEU A 14 6.37 -31.37 19.79
N LEU A 15 7.36 -31.51 18.91
CA LEU A 15 8.22 -30.46 18.37
C LEU A 15 7.42 -29.19 18.05
N LEU A 16 7.50 -28.19 18.92
CA LEU A 16 7.36 -26.80 18.49
C LEU A 16 8.72 -26.36 17.98
N ALA A 17 8.92 -26.59 16.68
CA ALA A 17 9.87 -25.85 15.88
C ALA A 17 9.52 -24.36 16.04
N GLY A 18 10.15 -23.71 17.01
CA GLY A 18 10.20 -22.26 17.08
C GLY A 18 10.98 -21.77 15.87
N CYS A 19 10.28 -21.55 14.77
CA CYS A 19 10.77 -20.65 13.74
C CYS A 19 10.95 -19.30 14.42
N THR A 20 12.19 -19.01 14.81
CA THR A 20 12.69 -17.65 15.01
C THR A 20 12.41 -16.92 13.70
N SER A 21 11.28 -16.22 13.64
CA SER A 21 11.01 -15.27 12.58
C SER A 21 11.98 -14.12 12.79
N THR A 22 13.06 -14.20 12.01
CA THR A 22 14.01 -13.15 11.73
C THR A 22 13.27 -11.82 11.63
N GLY A 23 13.68 -10.87 12.47
CA GLY A 23 13.06 -9.56 12.61
C GLY A 23 12.73 -8.94 11.25
N SER A 24 11.44 -8.73 11.01
CA SER A 24 10.99 -7.80 9.98
C SER A 24 11.35 -6.42 10.48
N VAL A 25 12.37 -5.80 9.89
CA VAL A 25 12.61 -4.36 10.00
C VAL A 25 11.27 -3.69 9.77
N GLY A 26 10.74 -3.00 10.79
CA GLY A 26 9.37 -2.52 10.81
C GLY A 26 9.08 -1.59 9.63
N LEU A 27 8.54 -2.15 8.56
CA LEU A 27 7.80 -1.42 7.54
C LEU A 27 6.48 -1.04 8.19
N ALA A 28 6.44 0.11 8.87
CA ALA A 28 5.18 0.71 9.27
C ALA A 28 4.39 0.97 7.98
N GLU A 29 3.37 0.15 7.71
CA GLU A 29 2.48 0.32 6.58
C GLU A 29 1.57 1.50 6.90
N GLY A 30 1.85 2.67 6.30
CA GLY A 30 0.98 3.84 6.44
C GLY A 30 -0.44 3.57 5.95
N GLN A 31 -1.42 4.35 6.42
CA GLN A 31 -2.80 4.17 5.99
C GLN A 31 -2.99 4.63 4.54
N GLY A 32 -3.01 3.67 3.62
CA GLY A 32 -3.20 3.91 2.19
C GLY A 32 -4.65 3.81 1.73
N GLN A 33 -5.19 4.90 1.19
CA GLN A 33 -6.52 4.95 0.58
C GLN A 33 -6.41 5.12 -0.94
N ALA A 34 -7.26 4.40 -1.68
CA ALA A 34 -7.33 4.49 -3.13
C ALA A 34 -8.76 4.85 -3.58
N LEU A 35 -8.91 6.00 -4.24
CA LEU A 35 -10.21 6.46 -4.73
C LEU A 35 -10.38 6.15 -6.21
N SER A 36 -11.13 5.07 -6.46
CA SER A 36 -11.51 4.69 -7.82
C SER A 36 -12.42 5.74 -8.46
N SER A 37 -12.35 5.82 -9.78
CA SER A 37 -13.21 6.69 -10.59
C SER A 37 -14.23 5.87 -11.38
N ALA A 38 -15.12 6.56 -12.12
CA ALA A 38 -16.06 5.90 -13.02
C ALA A 38 -15.36 5.07 -14.12
N ASN A 39 -14.14 5.46 -14.52
CA ASN A 39 -13.43 4.88 -15.67
C ASN A 39 -12.19 4.06 -15.29
N PHE A 40 -11.63 4.29 -14.11
CA PHE A 40 -10.39 3.68 -13.65
C PHE A 40 -10.54 3.16 -12.23
N VAL A 41 -9.95 2.00 -11.96
CA VAL A 41 -9.80 1.41 -10.63
C VAL A 41 -8.36 1.65 -10.17
N LEU A 42 -8.20 2.07 -8.93
CA LEU A 42 -6.89 2.11 -8.28
C LEU A 42 -6.85 0.97 -7.27
N ALA A 43 -5.77 0.19 -7.30
CA ALA A 43 -5.47 -0.74 -6.22
C ALA A 43 -5.02 0.04 -4.98
N LYS A 44 -5.14 -0.57 -3.79
CA LYS A 44 -4.58 -0.01 -2.55
C LYS A 44 -3.08 0.27 -2.78
N PRO A 45 -2.60 1.50 -2.52
CA PRO A 45 -1.18 1.80 -2.69
C PRO A 45 -0.34 1.11 -1.63
N SER A 46 0.88 0.74 -2.00
CA SER A 46 1.95 0.38 -1.07
C SER A 46 2.70 1.64 -0.66
N ILE A 47 2.91 1.80 0.64
CA ILE A 47 3.55 2.97 1.23
C ILE A 47 4.79 2.51 1.98
N PHE A 48 5.94 3.06 1.60
CA PHE A 48 7.23 2.80 2.23
C PHE A 48 7.70 4.08 2.89
N LEU A 49 7.70 4.08 4.23
CA LEU A 49 8.11 5.22 5.02
C LEU A 49 9.64 5.35 5.05
N SER A 50 10.12 6.59 5.02
CA SER A 50 11.52 6.98 5.19
C SER A 50 11.57 8.15 6.18
N GLU A 51 12.74 8.47 6.72
CA GLU A 51 12.93 9.51 7.74
C GLU A 51 12.45 10.91 7.31
N LYS A 52 12.39 11.17 5.99
CA LYS A 52 12.08 12.49 5.42
C LYS A 52 10.85 12.52 4.51
N SER A 53 10.34 11.37 4.10
CA SER A 53 9.32 11.24 3.06
C SER A 53 8.71 9.84 3.06
N ALA A 54 7.63 9.64 2.31
CA ALA A 54 7.11 8.31 1.99
C ALA A 54 7.14 8.06 0.49
N ARG A 55 7.63 6.89 0.10
CA ARG A 55 7.47 6.39 -1.27
C ARG A 55 6.14 5.69 -1.40
N VAL A 56 5.34 6.11 -2.36
CA VAL A 56 4.00 5.59 -2.61
C VAL A 56 3.98 4.98 -4.01
N SER A 57 3.56 3.72 -4.09
CA SER A 57 3.51 2.96 -5.34
C SER A 57 2.18 2.24 -5.48
N GLY A 58 1.69 2.07 -6.70
CA GLY A 58 0.49 1.30 -6.92
C GLY A 58 0.17 1.08 -8.39
N THR A 59 -1.03 0.54 -8.63
CA THR A 59 -1.51 0.19 -9.97
C THR A 59 -2.85 0.87 -10.24
N VAL A 60 -2.98 1.39 -11.45
CA VAL A 60 -4.24 1.90 -12.01
C VAL A 60 -4.66 0.99 -13.15
N CYS A 61 -5.92 0.56 -13.16
CA CYS A 61 -6.51 -0.21 -14.23
C CYS A 61 -7.69 0.53 -14.86
N ARG A 62 -7.74 0.59 -16.18
CA ARG A 62 -8.94 1.00 -16.93
C ARG A 62 -10.02 -0.06 -16.74
N LYS A 63 -11.24 0.38 -16.43
CA LYS A 63 -12.41 -0.51 -16.37
C LYS A 63 -12.77 -1.02 -17.78
N PRO A 64 -13.29 -2.25 -17.91
CA PRO A 64 -13.69 -2.78 -19.21
C PRO A 64 -14.76 -1.88 -19.87
N ASN A 65 -14.73 -1.82 -21.20
CA ASN A 65 -15.68 -1.05 -22.02
C ASN A 65 -15.68 0.47 -21.77
N ARG A 66 -14.57 1.04 -21.27
CA ARG A 66 -14.43 2.49 -21.08
C ARG A 66 -13.47 3.11 -22.10
N ALA A 67 -13.99 4.07 -22.87
CA ALA A 67 -13.27 4.75 -23.94
C ALA A 67 -12.49 6.02 -23.51
N LEU A 68 -12.65 6.47 -22.26
CA LEU A 68 -12.04 7.72 -21.78
C LEU A 68 -10.52 7.72 -21.98
N ILE A 69 -9.93 8.86 -22.34
CA ILE A 69 -8.48 9.01 -22.48
C ILE A 69 -7.79 8.65 -21.15
N SER A 70 -6.64 7.98 -21.23
CA SER A 70 -5.86 7.67 -20.02
C SER A 70 -5.46 8.96 -19.32
N PRO A 71 -5.59 9.05 -17.99
CA PRO A 71 -4.98 10.15 -17.25
C PRO A 71 -3.46 10.04 -17.39
N SER A 72 -2.80 11.19 -17.42
CA SER A 72 -1.34 11.29 -17.46
C SER A 72 -0.71 11.27 -16.07
N HIS A 73 -1.51 11.48 -15.02
CA HIS A 73 -1.04 11.56 -13.64
C HIS A 73 -2.05 10.92 -12.67
N VAL A 74 -1.50 10.42 -11.57
CA VAL A 74 -2.24 10.22 -10.32
C VAL A 74 -1.85 11.30 -9.34
N GLU A 75 -2.75 11.60 -8.42
CA GLU A 75 -2.56 12.58 -7.37
C GLU A 75 -2.47 11.85 -6.04
N ILE A 76 -1.45 12.20 -5.27
CA ILE A 76 -1.16 11.66 -3.96
C ILE A 76 -1.31 12.81 -2.98
N ASP A 77 -2.37 12.76 -2.19
CA ASP A 77 -2.60 13.67 -1.09
C ASP A 77 -2.06 13.05 0.20
N HIS A 78 -1.17 13.77 0.86
CA HIS A 78 -0.75 13.47 2.22
C HIS A 78 -1.66 14.25 3.17
N LEU A 79 -2.47 13.52 3.93
CA LEU A 79 -3.44 14.06 4.85
C LEU A 79 -3.00 13.78 6.29
N ARG A 80 -3.25 14.73 7.19
CA ARG A 80 -3.12 14.48 8.62
C ARG A 80 -4.27 13.58 9.10
N ALA A 81 -4.17 13.05 10.32
CA ALA A 81 -5.23 12.29 11.00
C ALA A 81 -6.61 13.01 11.04
N ASP A 82 -6.64 14.34 11.00
CA ASP A 82 -7.87 15.16 10.92
C ASP A 82 -8.38 15.38 9.48
N HIS A 83 -7.77 14.70 8.50
CA HIS A 83 -7.98 14.85 7.07
C HIS A 83 -7.60 16.21 6.48
N SER A 84 -6.85 17.06 7.20
CA SER A 84 -6.27 18.27 6.61
C SER A 84 -5.13 17.93 5.63
N LEU A 85 -5.09 18.62 4.50
CA LEU A 85 -4.06 18.42 3.47
C LEU A 85 -2.72 19.00 3.94
N ILE A 86 -1.71 18.14 4.07
CA ILE A 86 -0.32 18.52 4.38
C ILE A 86 0.40 18.86 3.07
N ASP A 87 0.45 17.91 2.15
CA ASP A 87 1.07 18.10 0.84
C ASP A 87 0.33 17.33 -0.25
N ARG A 88 0.69 17.68 -1.49
CA ARG A 88 0.17 17.05 -2.70
C ARG A 88 1.28 16.80 -3.68
N THR A 89 1.29 15.60 -4.24
CA THR A 89 2.24 15.20 -5.27
C THR A 89 1.51 14.68 -6.50
N LEU A 90 1.84 15.23 -7.67
CA LEU A 90 1.42 14.67 -8.95
C LEU A 90 2.47 13.68 -9.43
N VAL A 91 2.03 12.45 -9.71
CA VAL A 91 2.90 11.37 -10.14
C VAL A 91 2.50 10.94 -11.54
N TYR A 92 3.49 10.85 -12.42
CA TYR A 92 3.27 10.41 -13.79
C TYR A 92 2.67 9.00 -13.82
N LEU A 93 1.64 8.84 -14.65
CA LEU A 93 1.03 7.57 -14.97
C LEU A 93 1.22 7.30 -16.46
N PRO A 94 1.89 6.20 -16.84
CA PRO A 94 2.00 5.79 -18.23
C PRO A 94 0.62 5.62 -18.89
N PRO A 95 0.47 5.93 -20.19
CA PRO A 95 -0.79 5.75 -20.89
C PRO A 95 -1.32 4.33 -20.76
N LEU A 96 -2.55 4.19 -20.27
CA LEU A 96 -3.21 2.90 -20.10
C LEU A 96 -3.79 2.42 -21.45
N PRO A 97 -3.30 1.29 -22.00
CA PRO A 97 -3.83 0.68 -23.20
C PRO A 97 -5.34 0.44 -23.12
N ARG A 98 -5.98 0.40 -24.30
CA ARG A 98 -7.39 0.02 -24.44
C ARG A 98 -7.59 -1.50 -24.54
N ARG A 99 -6.52 -2.25 -24.80
CA ARG A 99 -6.54 -3.71 -24.89
C ARG A 99 -6.86 -4.31 -23.52
N ALA A 100 -7.71 -5.32 -23.48
CA ALA A 100 -8.29 -5.83 -22.24
C ALA A 100 -7.25 -6.47 -21.29
N ASP A 101 -6.21 -7.08 -21.85
CA ASP A 101 -5.09 -7.74 -21.18
C ASP A 101 -4.03 -6.76 -20.65
N GLN A 102 -3.93 -5.56 -21.22
CA GLN A 102 -2.92 -4.56 -20.88
C GLN A 102 -3.52 -3.29 -20.27
N ARG A 103 -4.75 -3.35 -19.76
CA ARG A 103 -5.51 -2.18 -19.31
C ARG A 103 -4.98 -1.53 -18.01
N CYS A 104 -3.88 -2.02 -17.47
CA CYS A 104 -3.31 -1.59 -16.19
C CYS A 104 -1.92 -0.98 -16.37
N GLY A 105 -1.57 -0.05 -15.50
CA GLY A 105 -0.27 0.62 -15.48
C GLY A 105 0.10 0.98 -14.05
N ASN A 106 1.40 1.07 -13.80
CA ASN A 106 1.93 1.33 -12.46
C ASN A 106 2.34 2.79 -12.33
N TYR A 107 2.26 3.30 -11.11
CA TYR A 107 2.76 4.60 -10.72
C TYR A 107 3.66 4.45 -9.48
N SER A 108 4.61 5.35 -9.33
CA SER A 108 5.45 5.45 -8.15
C SER A 108 5.88 6.90 -7.98
N GLY A 109 5.71 7.45 -6.78
CA GLY A 109 6.18 8.78 -6.43
C GLY A 109 6.57 8.86 -4.96
N THR A 110 6.98 10.04 -4.54
CA THR A 110 7.46 10.31 -3.19
C THR A 110 6.77 11.56 -2.67
N THR A 111 6.27 11.52 -1.44
CA THR A 111 5.73 12.71 -0.76
C THR A 111 6.86 13.72 -0.50
N SER A 112 6.51 14.99 -0.36
CA SER A 112 7.50 16.05 -0.08
C SER A 112 7.82 16.19 1.41
N SER A 113 7.03 15.54 2.26
CA SER A 113 7.07 15.66 3.72
C SER A 113 7.07 14.30 4.43
N ILE A 114 7.55 14.34 5.68
CA ILE A 114 7.53 13.21 6.62
C ILE A 114 6.08 12.83 6.91
N VAL A 115 5.77 11.54 6.82
CA VAL A 115 4.45 10.99 7.11
C VAL A 115 4.44 10.44 8.53
N ALA A 116 3.61 11.01 9.40
CA ALA A 116 3.43 10.52 10.76
C ALA A 116 2.63 9.20 10.79
N PRO A 117 2.68 8.42 11.88
CA PRO A 117 2.01 7.11 11.95
C PRO A 117 0.48 7.17 11.73
N ASP A 118 -0.16 8.25 12.15
CA ASP A 118 -1.61 8.46 12.04
C ASP A 118 -2.02 9.25 10.78
N ASP A 119 -1.05 9.67 9.96
CA ASP A 119 -1.31 10.36 8.72
C ASP A 119 -1.84 9.37 7.66
N VAL A 120 -2.65 9.90 6.74
CA VAL A 120 -3.32 9.15 5.68
C VAL A 120 -2.74 9.55 4.34
N ILE A 121 -2.34 8.56 3.55
CA ILE A 121 -1.97 8.76 2.15
C ILE A 121 -3.15 8.37 1.29
N ARG A 122 -3.69 9.34 0.57
CA ARG A 122 -4.83 9.15 -0.34
C ARG A 122 -4.38 9.32 -1.78
N VAL A 123 -4.70 8.33 -2.61
CA VAL A 123 -4.37 8.35 -4.03
C VAL A 123 -5.63 8.35 -4.88
N CYS A 124 -5.67 9.22 -5.89
CA CYS A 124 -6.76 9.30 -6.85
C CYS A 124 -6.25 9.61 -8.26
N ILE A 125 -7.13 9.49 -9.26
CA ILE A 125 -6.83 10.02 -10.60
C ILE A 125 -6.80 11.54 -10.54
N ALA A 126 -5.73 12.16 -11.03
CA ALA A 126 -5.59 13.62 -11.05
C ALA A 126 -6.75 14.27 -11.83
N ARG A 127 -7.38 15.29 -11.23
CA ARG A 127 -8.51 16.03 -11.83
C ARG A 127 -8.17 17.51 -11.98
N GLY A 128 -7.08 17.80 -12.69
CA GLY A 128 -6.54 19.15 -12.78
C GLY A 128 -5.89 19.57 -11.45
N SER A 129 -6.16 20.80 -10.98
CA SER A 129 -5.57 21.36 -9.76
C SER A 129 -6.37 21.06 -8.47
N LYS A 130 -7.33 20.12 -8.51
CA LYS A 130 -8.21 19.81 -7.38
C LYS A 130 -7.72 18.58 -6.62
N ALA A 131 -7.73 18.67 -5.29
CA ALA A 131 -7.44 17.57 -4.37
C ALA A 131 -8.24 16.31 -4.69
N CYS A 132 -7.76 15.18 -4.19
CA CYS A 132 -8.55 13.97 -4.16
C CYS A 132 -9.87 14.20 -3.43
N PRO A 133 -10.98 13.63 -3.94
CA PRO A 133 -12.28 13.79 -3.30
C PRO A 133 -12.25 13.29 -1.86
N ALA A 134 -13.05 13.92 -1.00
CA ALA A 134 -13.18 13.59 0.42
C ALA A 134 -13.68 12.16 0.62
#